data_AF-A0A6C0JJ54-F1
#
_entry.id   AF-A0A6C0JJ54-F1
#
_cell.length_a   1.000
_cell.length_b   1.000
_cell.length_c   1.000
_cell.angle_alpha   90.00
_cell.angle_beta   90.00
_cell.angle_gamma   90.00
#
_symmetry.space_group_name_H-M   'P 1'
#
loop_
_entity.id
_entity.type
_entity.pdbx_description
1 polymer ?
#
loop_
_entity_poly.entity_id
_entity_poly.type
_entity_poly.pdbx_seq_one_letter_code
_entity_poly.pdbx_strand_id
1 'polypeptide(L)'
;MNSSINKNTNKTVYKYKTTKEYRECIRQFVKMNQTNYPPVLFSPDSAEWDEETVDEMSYDEEAMSKLLDSIYLKTKDNALFQNIYTIAAAKMISQDHEIGLAVAFSYDYFSSFHDCLTTFYRAPDKFTEDCSVYIGLIKKME
;
A
#
# COMPACT_ATOMS: atom_id res chain seq x y z
N MET A 1 25.80 1.65 32.58
CA MET A 1 24.73 2.57 32.17
C MET A 1 23.88 1.86 31.13
N ASN A 2 22.76 1.28 31.56
CA ASN A 2 21.82 0.59 30.69
C ASN A 2 20.90 1.64 30.05
N SER A 3 21.14 1.98 28.78
CA SER A 3 20.17 2.73 27.99
C SER A 3 19.31 1.74 27.22
N SER A 4 18.18 1.36 27.80
CA SER A 4 17.12 0.62 27.14
C SER A 4 16.61 1.43 25.94
N ILE A 5 16.88 0.94 24.72
CA ILE A 5 16.30 1.50 23.50
C ILE A 5 14.81 1.15 23.50
N ASN A 6 13.99 2.18 23.61
CA ASN A 6 12.54 2.13 23.67
C ASN A 6 11.97 1.65 22.32
N LYS A 7 11.73 0.35 22.18
CA LYS A 7 11.02 -0.23 21.02
C LYS A 7 9.52 0.00 21.19
N ASN A 8 9.06 1.21 20.89
CA ASN A 8 7.63 1.49 20.82
C ASN A 8 7.28 1.99 19.41
N THR A 9 7.35 1.09 18.42
CA THR A 9 6.81 1.34 17.08
C THR A 9 5.31 1.06 17.10
N ASN A 10 4.53 2.10 17.42
CA ASN A 10 3.07 2.05 17.29
C ASN A 10 2.69 1.45 15.93
N LYS A 11 1.86 0.41 15.95
CA LYS A 11 1.31 -0.20 14.73
C LYS A 11 0.35 0.83 14.11
N THR A 12 0.75 1.48 13.03
CA THR A 12 -0.19 2.28 12.24
C THR A 12 -1.19 1.31 11.61
N VAL A 13 -2.47 1.50 11.92
CA VAL A 13 -3.57 0.72 11.33
C VAL A 13 -4.36 1.66 10.43
N TYR A 14 -4.35 1.41 9.13
CA TYR A 14 -5.11 2.20 8.17
C TYR A 14 -6.55 1.68 8.11
N LYS A 15 -7.51 2.56 8.42
CA LYS A 15 -8.95 2.28 8.32
C LYS A 15 -9.62 3.43 7.59
N TYR A 16 -10.52 3.09 6.69
CA TYR A 16 -11.22 4.04 5.83
C TYR A 16 -12.57 3.43 5.43
N LYS A 17 -13.53 4.31 5.14
CA LYS A 17 -14.89 3.99 4.68
C LYS A 17 -15.27 4.74 3.41
N THR A 18 -14.49 5.74 3.02
CA THR A 18 -14.69 6.53 1.81
C THR A 18 -13.43 6.53 0.96
N THR A 19 -13.59 6.72 -0.35
CA THR A 19 -12.47 6.84 -1.29
C THR A 19 -11.48 7.92 -0.85
N LYS A 20 -11.99 9.06 -0.37
CA LYS A 20 -11.17 10.18 0.15
C LYS A 20 -10.28 9.75 1.33
N GLU A 21 -10.86 9.07 2.32
CA GLU A 21 -10.10 8.55 3.47
C GLU A 21 -9.04 7.52 3.05
N TYR A 22 -9.35 6.65 2.09
CA TYR A 22 -8.40 5.69 1.55
C TYR A 22 -7.22 6.39 0.86
N ARG A 23 -7.49 7.35 -0.02
CA ARG A 23 -6.43 8.08 -0.74
C ARG A 23 -5.52 8.84 0.22
N GLU A 24 -6.09 9.43 1.29
CA GLU A 24 -5.31 10.06 2.35
C GLU A 24 -4.40 9.04 3.08
N CYS A 25 -4.93 7.86 3.42
CA CYS A 25 -4.12 6.79 4.01
C CYS A 25 -2.96 6.37 3.09
N ILE A 26 -3.22 6.23 1.79
CA ILE A 26 -2.19 5.92 0.80
C ILE A 26 -1.13 7.02 0.74
N ARG A 27 -1.53 8.30 0.67
CA ARG A 27 -0.60 9.44 0.66
C ARG A 27 0.33 9.43 1.87
N GLN A 28 -0.22 9.19 3.05
CA GLN A 28 0.56 9.10 4.29
C GLN A 28 1.50 7.89 4.31
N PHE A 29 1.01 6.72 3.87
CA PHE A 29 1.81 5.51 3.84
C PHE A 29 2.97 5.60 2.85
N VAL A 30 2.69 6.08 1.64
CA VAL A 30 3.67 6.25 0.55
C VAL A 30 4.61 7.43 0.83
N LYS A 31 4.19 8.37 1.68
CA LYS A 31 4.86 9.66 1.90
C LYS A 31 5.01 10.43 0.59
N MET A 32 3.89 10.55 -0.12
CA MET A 32 3.84 11.31 -1.38
C MET A 32 4.37 12.72 -1.18
N ASN A 33 5.12 13.19 -2.17
CA ASN A 33 5.83 14.45 -2.13
C ASN A 33 5.19 15.44 -3.10
N GLN A 34 4.69 16.55 -2.56
CA GLN A 34 4.05 17.60 -3.35
C GLN A 34 4.98 18.24 -4.38
N THR A 35 6.31 18.13 -4.22
CA THR A 35 7.26 18.62 -5.24
C THR A 35 7.20 17.84 -6.54
N ASN A 36 6.63 16.63 -6.52
CA ASN A 36 6.47 15.77 -7.69
C ASN A 36 5.15 16.04 -8.42
N TYR A 37 4.28 16.88 -7.86
CA TYR A 37 2.99 17.19 -8.45
C TYR A 37 3.15 18.03 -9.72
N PRO A 38 2.30 17.84 -10.73
CA PRO A 38 2.39 18.57 -11.98
C PRO A 38 2.22 20.08 -11.75
N PRO A 39 3.06 20.95 -12.34
CA PRO A 39 3.04 22.40 -12.08
C PRO A 39 1.70 23.09 -12.33
N VAL A 40 0.86 22.53 -13.20
CA VAL A 40 -0.49 23.03 -13.51
C VAL A 40 -1.39 23.10 -12.27
N LEU A 41 -1.16 22.25 -11.27
CA LEU A 41 -1.88 22.30 -9.99
C LEU A 41 -1.62 23.57 -9.16
N PHE A 42 -0.58 24.32 -9.51
CA PHE A 42 -0.23 25.58 -8.86
C PHE A 42 -0.50 26.77 -9.78
N SER A 43 -1.11 26.56 -10.95
CA SER A 43 -1.51 27.63 -11.87
C SER A 43 -2.92 28.14 -11.55
N PRO A 44 -3.27 29.38 -11.95
CA PRO A 44 -4.63 29.89 -11.83
C PRO A 44 -5.68 29.01 -12.54
N ASP A 45 -5.29 28.24 -13.56
CA ASP A 45 -6.20 27.36 -14.31
C ASP A 45 -6.77 26.24 -13.42
N SER A 46 -6.03 25.82 -12.40
CA SER A 46 -6.47 24.81 -11.43
C SER A 46 -7.49 25.34 -10.41
N ALA A 47 -7.69 26.66 -10.32
CA ALA A 47 -8.57 27.26 -9.32
C ALA A 47 -10.05 26.92 -9.54
N GLU A 48 -10.43 26.53 -10.76
CA GLU A 48 -11.79 26.12 -11.10
C GLU A 48 -11.97 24.59 -11.10
N TRP A 49 -10.91 23.83 -10.86
CA TRP A 49 -10.99 22.38 -10.82
C TRP A 49 -11.74 21.94 -9.57
N ASP A 50 -12.58 20.92 -9.72
CA ASP A 50 -13.23 20.29 -8.59
C ASP A 50 -12.23 19.49 -7.74
N GLU A 51 -12.63 19.17 -6.50
CA GLU A 51 -11.77 18.49 -5.54
C GLU A 51 -11.27 17.12 -6.03
N GLU A 52 -12.10 16.38 -6.79
CA GLU A 52 -11.73 15.05 -7.30
C GLU A 52 -10.63 15.17 -8.36
N THR A 53 -10.79 16.11 -9.30
CA THR A 53 -9.77 16.39 -10.32
C THR A 53 -8.43 16.81 -9.68
N VAL A 54 -8.47 17.69 -8.68
CA VAL A 54 -7.25 18.10 -7.95
C VAL A 54 -6.60 16.92 -7.24
N ASP A 55 -7.40 16.05 -6.61
CA ASP A 55 -6.94 14.88 -5.89
C ASP A 55 -6.26 13.85 -6.81
N GLU A 56 -6.88 13.56 -7.97
CA GLU A 56 -6.33 12.68 -9.00
C GLU A 56 -5.01 13.22 -9.58
N MET A 57 -4.96 14.52 -9.87
CA MET A 57 -3.76 15.19 -10.38
C MET A 57 -2.64 15.28 -9.33
N SER A 58 -2.98 15.24 -8.04
CA SER A 58 -2.03 15.29 -6.90
C SER A 58 -1.47 13.90 -6.55
N TYR A 59 -1.54 12.94 -7.47
CA TYR A 59 -0.99 11.61 -7.28
C TYR A 59 0.51 11.58 -7.60
N ASP A 60 1.34 11.26 -6.60
CA ASP A 60 2.79 11.10 -6.78
C ASP A 60 3.11 9.69 -7.27
N GLU A 61 3.04 9.51 -8.59
CA GLU A 61 3.35 8.26 -9.26
C GLU A 61 4.78 7.78 -8.97
N GLU A 62 5.74 8.71 -8.91
CA GLU A 62 7.15 8.38 -8.65
C GLU A 62 7.35 7.80 -7.25
N ALA A 63 6.77 8.42 -6.22
CA ALA A 63 6.85 7.90 -4.86
C ALA A 63 6.13 6.55 -4.73
N MET A 64 4.98 6.36 -5.38
CA MET A 64 4.29 5.08 -5.38
C MET A 64 5.17 4.00 -6.04
N SER A 65 5.67 4.24 -7.26
CA SER A 65 6.49 3.27 -7.99
C SER A 65 7.71 2.84 -7.14
N LYS A 66 8.44 3.80 -6.56
CA LYS A 66 9.58 3.50 -5.67
C LYS A 66 9.20 2.63 -4.47
N LEU A 67 8.03 2.87 -3.89
CA LEU A 67 7.55 2.08 -2.75
C LEU A 67 7.19 0.66 -3.18
N LEU A 68 6.45 0.50 -4.28
CA LEU A 68 6.05 -0.80 -4.80
C LEU A 68 7.29 -1.63 -5.19
N ASP A 69 8.27 -1.03 -5.86
CA ASP A 69 9.56 -1.68 -6.16
C ASP A 69 10.24 -2.18 -4.88
N SER A 70 10.30 -1.32 -3.86
CA SER A 70 10.92 -1.68 -2.57
C SER A 70 10.20 -2.84 -1.88
N ILE A 71 8.87 -2.82 -1.89
CA ILE A 71 8.04 -3.89 -1.30
C ILE A 71 8.23 -5.18 -2.08
N TYR A 72 8.16 -5.13 -3.41
CA TYR A 72 8.36 -6.29 -4.27
C TYR A 72 9.74 -6.92 -4.04
N LEU A 73 10.81 -6.13 -4.07
CA LEU A 73 12.17 -6.62 -3.81
C LEU A 73 12.32 -7.32 -2.45
N LYS A 74 11.59 -6.87 -1.43
CA LYS A 74 11.62 -7.46 -0.07
C LYS A 74 10.76 -8.72 0.08
N THR A 75 9.81 -8.94 -0.82
CA THR A 75 8.75 -9.95 -0.66
C THR A 75 8.71 -10.97 -1.80
N LYS A 76 9.42 -10.72 -2.91
CA LYS A 76 9.41 -11.57 -4.11
C LYS A 76 9.81 -13.03 -3.86
N ASP A 77 10.67 -13.26 -2.86
CA ASP A 77 11.16 -14.61 -2.55
C ASP A 77 10.31 -15.30 -1.46
N ASN A 78 9.28 -14.62 -0.93
CA ASN A 78 8.35 -15.20 0.05
C ASN A 78 7.12 -15.79 -0.67
N ALA A 79 6.93 -17.11 -0.51
CA ALA A 79 5.87 -17.84 -1.20
C ALA A 79 4.45 -17.33 -0.91
N LEU A 80 4.18 -16.83 0.30
CA LEU A 80 2.86 -16.30 0.65
C LEU A 80 2.57 -14.97 -0.05
N PHE A 81 3.58 -14.10 -0.18
CA PHE A 81 3.44 -12.87 -0.96
C PHE A 81 3.30 -13.16 -2.45
N GLN A 82 4.03 -14.13 -2.99
CA GLN A 82 3.83 -14.57 -4.37
C GLN A 82 2.38 -15.04 -4.60
N ASN A 83 1.83 -15.83 -3.68
CA ASN A 83 0.44 -16.26 -3.77
C ASN A 83 -0.54 -15.08 -3.70
N ILE A 84 -0.33 -14.11 -2.80
CA ILE A 84 -1.12 -12.87 -2.75
C ILE A 84 -1.08 -12.16 -4.11
N TYR A 85 0.09 -11.98 -4.70
CA TYR A 85 0.25 -11.28 -5.98
C TYR A 85 -0.43 -12.04 -7.12
N THR A 86 -0.30 -13.36 -7.18
CA THR A 86 -0.98 -14.18 -8.18
C THR A 86 -2.51 -14.03 -8.09
N ILE A 87 -3.10 -14.15 -6.88
CA ILE A 87 -4.55 -14.05 -6.69
C ILE A 87 -5.04 -12.63 -7.01
N ALA A 88 -4.31 -11.61 -6.57
CA ALA A 88 -4.64 -10.22 -6.84
C ALA A 88 -4.55 -9.90 -8.35
N ALA A 89 -3.49 -10.35 -9.04
CA ALA A 89 -3.32 -10.16 -10.48
C ALA A 89 -4.44 -10.83 -11.29
N ALA A 90 -4.90 -12.00 -10.85
CA ALA A 90 -5.98 -12.72 -11.51
C ALA A 90 -7.30 -11.92 -11.54
N LYS A 91 -7.53 -11.00 -10.59
CA LYS A 91 -8.68 -10.08 -10.61
C LYS A 91 -8.65 -9.11 -11.80
N MET A 92 -7.48 -8.91 -12.40
CA MET A 92 -7.27 -8.10 -13.59
C MET A 92 -6.99 -8.97 -14.84
N ILE A 93 -7.32 -10.27 -14.81
CA ILE A 93 -7.03 -11.23 -15.88
C ILE A 93 -5.51 -11.22 -16.22
N SER A 94 -4.68 -11.11 -15.18
CA SER A 94 -3.23 -11.04 -15.30
C SER A 94 -2.54 -12.10 -14.44
N GLN A 95 -1.33 -12.46 -14.82
CA GLN A 95 -0.40 -13.28 -14.02
C GLN A 95 0.81 -12.47 -13.55
N ASP A 96 0.86 -11.18 -13.89
CA ASP A 96 1.95 -10.29 -13.55
C ASP A 96 1.90 -9.92 -12.06
N HIS A 97 2.98 -10.21 -11.34
CA HIS A 97 3.06 -9.96 -9.91
C HIS A 97 3.17 -8.47 -9.54
N GLU A 98 3.68 -7.61 -10.42
CA GLU A 98 3.67 -6.16 -10.22
C GLU A 98 2.24 -5.62 -10.32
N ILE A 99 1.45 -6.12 -11.28
CA ILE A 99 0.00 -5.84 -11.33
C ILE A 99 -0.68 -6.35 -10.06
N GLY A 100 -0.35 -7.57 -9.62
CA GLY A 100 -0.88 -8.14 -8.38
C GLY A 100 -0.57 -7.30 -7.15
N LEU A 101 0.66 -6.80 -7.03
CA LEU A 101 1.07 -5.90 -5.96
C LEU A 101 0.31 -4.57 -6.01
N ALA A 102 0.14 -3.97 -7.20
CA ALA A 102 -0.66 -2.76 -7.36
C ALA A 102 -2.13 -2.99 -6.95
N VAL A 103 -2.72 -4.13 -7.33
CA VAL A 103 -4.07 -4.51 -6.90
C VAL A 103 -4.17 -4.71 -5.39
N ALA A 104 -3.16 -5.30 -4.75
CA ALA A 104 -3.11 -5.46 -3.29
C ALA A 104 -3.08 -4.11 -2.54
N PHE A 105 -2.66 -3.04 -3.21
CA PHE A 105 -2.72 -1.66 -2.72
C PHE A 105 -4.03 -0.94 -3.01
N SER A 106 -4.99 -1.56 -3.69
CA SER A 106 -6.28 -0.94 -4.00
C SER A 106 -7.14 -0.72 -2.74
N TYR A 107 -8.21 0.08 -2.90
CA TYR A 107 -9.19 0.38 -1.85
C TYR A 107 -9.63 -0.87 -1.08
N ASP A 108 -9.94 -1.94 -1.79
CA ASP A 108 -10.48 -3.14 -1.17
C ASP A 108 -9.47 -3.88 -0.31
N TYR A 109 -8.18 -3.85 -0.65
CA TYR A 109 -7.20 -4.76 -0.03
C TYR A 109 -6.15 -4.06 0.83
N PHE A 110 -5.88 -2.78 0.61
CA PHE A 110 -4.73 -2.06 1.20
C PHE A 110 -4.62 -2.23 2.72
N SER A 111 -5.71 -2.04 3.48
CA SER A 111 -5.70 -2.19 4.94
C SER A 111 -5.22 -3.60 5.38
N SER A 112 -5.77 -4.66 4.77
CA SER A 112 -5.44 -6.05 5.09
C SER A 112 -4.06 -6.46 4.56
N PHE A 113 -3.67 -5.95 3.39
CA PHE A 113 -2.35 -6.17 2.82
C PHE A 113 -1.24 -5.48 3.65
N HIS A 114 -1.50 -4.26 4.12
CA HIS A 114 -0.61 -3.55 5.03
C HIS A 114 -0.40 -4.32 6.36
N ASP A 115 -1.45 -4.98 6.88
CA ASP A 115 -1.33 -5.84 8.05
C ASP A 115 -0.43 -7.05 7.82
N CYS A 116 -0.46 -7.63 6.60
CA CYS A 116 0.46 -8.69 6.19
C CYS A 116 1.91 -8.18 6.13
N LEU A 117 2.16 -7.06 5.44
CA LEU A 117 3.48 -6.42 5.36
C LEU A 117 4.03 -6.10 6.76
N THR A 118 3.20 -5.53 7.63
CA THR A 118 3.58 -5.18 9.00
C THR A 118 3.96 -6.41 9.80
N THR A 119 3.19 -7.50 9.68
CA THR A 119 3.45 -8.75 10.39
C THR A 119 4.76 -9.36 9.90
N PHE A 120 4.94 -9.45 8.58
CA PHE A 120 6.16 -9.95 7.95
C PHE A 120 7.39 -9.14 8.36
N TYR A 121 7.37 -7.80 8.27
CA TYR A 121 8.54 -6.99 8.63
C TYR A 121 8.87 -7.00 10.12
N ARG A 122 7.91 -7.26 11.00
CA ARG A 122 8.14 -7.35 12.45
C ARG A 122 8.63 -8.72 12.89
N ALA A 123 8.10 -9.78 12.29
CA ALA A 123 8.42 -11.16 12.63
C ALA A 123 8.24 -12.05 11.40
N PRO A 124 9.23 -12.10 10.48
CA PRO A 124 9.13 -12.85 9.23
C PRO A 124 8.77 -14.33 9.45
N ASP A 125 9.38 -14.96 10.46
CA ASP A 125 9.17 -16.37 10.80
C ASP A 125 7.74 -16.67 11.31
N LYS A 126 6.99 -15.63 11.69
CA LYS A 126 5.58 -15.76 12.12
C LYS A 126 4.58 -15.50 11.00
N PHE A 127 5.05 -15.06 9.83
CA PHE A 127 4.21 -14.89 8.66
C PHE A 127 4.16 -16.21 7.88
N THR A 128 3.38 -17.14 8.41
CA THR A 128 3.14 -18.49 7.87
C THR A 128 1.72 -18.64 7.32
N GLU A 129 1.40 -19.79 6.73
CA GLU A 129 0.07 -20.10 6.18
C GLU A 129 -1.05 -20.01 7.23
N ASP A 130 -0.73 -20.31 8.49
CA ASP A 130 -1.67 -20.21 9.63
C ASP A 130 -1.82 -18.78 10.17
N CYS A 131 -1.12 -17.80 9.58
CA CYS A 131 -1.14 -16.44 10.06
C CYS A 131 -2.51 -15.79 9.81
N SER A 132 -3.19 -15.37 10.88
CA SER A 132 -4.54 -14.81 10.79
C SER A 132 -4.69 -13.63 9.83
N VAL A 133 -3.67 -12.76 9.71
CA VAL A 133 -3.72 -11.62 8.77
C VAL A 133 -3.60 -12.08 7.30
N TYR A 134 -2.81 -13.13 7.04
CA TYR A 134 -2.68 -13.73 5.71
C TYR A 134 -3.99 -14.41 5.32
N ILE A 135 -4.51 -15.30 6.17
CA ILE A 135 -5.80 -15.97 5.95
C ILE A 135 -6.92 -14.95 5.72
N GLY A 136 -6.94 -13.88 6.53
CA GLY A 136 -7.93 -12.81 6.41
C GLY A 136 -7.85 -12.08 5.07
N LEU A 137 -6.64 -11.84 4.55
CA LEU A 137 -6.46 -11.22 3.23
C LEU A 137 -6.90 -12.16 2.11
N ILE A 138 -6.47 -13.42 2.11
CA ILE A 138 -6.83 -14.39 1.07
C ILE A 138 -8.34 -14.54 0.97
N LYS A 139 -9.04 -14.71 2.10
CA LYS A 139 -10.50 -14.78 2.14
C LYS A 139 -11.20 -13.54 1.58
N LYS A 140 -10.57 -12.36 1.69
CA LYS A 140 -11.12 -11.12 1.13
C LYS A 140 -10.94 -11.05 -0.40
N MET A 141 -9.92 -11.73 -0.92
CA MET A 141 -9.61 -11.80 -2.34
C MET A 141 -10.28 -12.97 -3.06
N GLU A 142 -10.98 -13.86 -2.36
CA GLU A 142 -11.83 -14.90 -2.98
C GLU A 142 -13.15 -14.28 -3.47
#